data_AF-A0A358HXI2-F1
#
_entry.id   AF-A0A358HXI2-F1
#
_cell.length_a   1.000
_cell.length_b   1.000
_cell.length_c   1.000
_cell.angle_alpha   90.00
_cell.angle_beta   90.00
_cell.angle_gamma   90.00
#
_symmetry.space_group_name_H-M   'P 1'
#
loop_
_entity.id
_entity.type
_entity.pdbx_description
1 polymer ?
#
loop_
_entity_poly.entity_id
_entity_poly.type
_entity_poly.pdbx_seq_one_letter_code
_entity_poly.pdbx_strand_id
1 'polypeptide(L)'
;MIKREHWGSRLGFILAAAGSAVGLGNIWKFPYMAGANGGGAFLVIYLGLVFTIGLSVMLAEFVIGRMSEKNAIGAFAKLKGGLWPIIGVFGVAAAFIILSFYSVVAGWTISYMIKSVTGA
;
A
#
# COMPACT_ATOMS: atom_id res chain seq x y z
N MET A 1 13.72 24.89 -12.43
CA MET A 1 13.45 23.45 -12.19
C MET A 1 12.91 23.31 -10.78
N ILE A 2 11.70 22.74 -10.60
CA ILE A 2 11.14 22.51 -9.27
C ILE A 2 12.00 21.42 -8.61
N LYS A 3 12.71 21.75 -7.53
CA LYS A 3 13.52 20.81 -6.77
C LYS A 3 12.60 19.86 -6.01
N ARG A 4 12.80 18.55 -6.14
CA ARG A 4 11.97 17.55 -5.45
C ARG A 4 12.39 17.46 -3.98
N GLU A 5 11.40 17.49 -3.10
CA GLU A 5 11.59 17.27 -1.67
C GLU A 5 12.04 15.83 -1.40
N HIS A 6 12.98 15.68 -0.48
CA HIS A 6 13.49 14.39 -0.03
C HIS A 6 13.05 14.13 1.41
N TRP A 7 12.96 12.86 1.78
CA TRP A 7 12.65 12.48 3.15
C TRP A 7 13.73 13.00 4.11
N GLY A 8 13.30 13.68 5.18
CA GLY A 8 14.20 14.21 6.20
C GLY A 8 14.96 13.14 6.99
N SER A 9 14.44 11.90 7.04
CA SER A 9 15.15 10.76 7.63
C SER A 9 14.77 9.42 6.98
N ARG A 10 15.68 8.44 7.03
CA ARG A 10 15.41 7.06 6.58
C ARG A 10 14.32 6.39 7.41
N LEU A 11 14.31 6.63 8.72
CA LEU A 11 13.30 6.08 9.61
C LEU A 11 11.91 6.63 9.26
N GLY A 12 11.79 7.93 8.98
CA GLY A 12 10.52 8.53 8.55
C GLY A 12 9.99 7.90 7.26
N PHE A 13 10.87 7.64 6.29
CA PHE A 13 10.49 6.93 5.06
C PHE A 13 10.01 5.49 5.35
N ILE A 14 10.73 4.74 6.19
CA ILE A 14 10.37 3.35 6.52
C ILE A 14 9.02 3.30 7.24
N LEU A 15 8.80 4.18 8.22
CA LEU A 15 7.55 4.24 8.97
C LEU A 15 6.37 4.65 8.09
N ALA A 16 6.55 5.61 7.18
CA ALA A 16 5.51 6.00 6.22
C ALA A 16 5.16 4.86 5.27
N ALA A 17 6.16 4.13 4.75
CA ALA A 17 5.96 2.98 3.89
C ALA A 17 5.27 1.82 4.64
N ALA A 18 5.72 1.51 5.85
CA ALA A 18 5.13 0.47 6.69
C ALA A 18 3.67 0.80 7.07
N GLY A 19 3.40 2.05 7.47
CA GLY A 19 2.05 2.53 7.78
C GLY A 19 1.11 2.50 6.58
N SER A 20 1.63 2.75 5.38
CA SER A 20 0.85 2.60 4.14
C SER A 20 0.57 1.14 3.76
N ALA A 21 1.43 0.21 4.15
CA ALA A 21 1.30 -1.21 3.81
C ALA A 21 0.45 -1.99 4.82
N VAL A 22 0.49 -1.61 6.10
CA VAL A 22 -0.28 -2.26 7.18
C VAL A 22 -1.67 -1.64 7.24
N GLY A 23 -2.69 -2.40 6.86
CA GLY A 23 -4.09 -1.96 6.90
C GLY A 23 -5.02 -2.93 7.60
N LEU A 24 -6.33 -2.61 7.56
CA LEU A 24 -7.40 -3.44 8.13
C LEU A 24 -7.33 -4.90 7.68
N GLY A 25 -7.00 -5.15 6.40
CA GLY A 25 -6.86 -6.52 5.88
C GLY A 25 -5.92 -7.40 6.70
N ASN A 26 -4.84 -6.83 7.25
CA ASN A 26 -3.89 -7.57 8.09
C ASN A 26 -4.50 -7.94 9.46
N ILE A 27 -5.47 -7.17 9.94
CA ILE A 27 -6.09 -7.36 11.26
C ILE A 27 -7.14 -8.48 11.22
N TRP A 28 -8.02 -8.50 10.20
CA TRP A 28 -9.16 -9.43 10.20
C TRP A 28 -9.14 -10.42 9.02
N LYS A 29 -8.79 -9.96 7.81
CA LYS A 29 -8.84 -10.82 6.62
C LYS A 29 -7.73 -11.86 6.64
N PHE A 30 -6.51 -11.48 7.01
CA PHE A 30 -5.39 -12.42 7.07
C PHE A 30 -5.61 -13.55 8.08
N PRO A 31 -5.95 -13.29 9.36
CA PRO A 31 -6.22 -14.37 10.32
C PRO A 31 -7.38 -15.26 9.89
N TYR A 32 -8.45 -14.66 9.32
CA TYR A 32 -9.57 -15.43 8.77
C TYR A 32 -9.13 -16.39 7.66
N MET A 33 -8.36 -15.89 6.68
CA MET A 33 -7.88 -16.72 5.57
C MET A 33 -6.91 -17.79 6.07
N ALA A 34 -6.01 -17.46 7.01
CA ALA A 34 -5.11 -18.45 7.60
C ALA A 34 -5.90 -19.55 8.32
N GLY A 35 -6.87 -19.19 9.17
CA GLY A 35 -7.72 -20.16 9.87
C GLY A 35 -8.54 -21.03 8.92
N ALA A 36 -9.15 -20.44 7.88
CA ALA A 36 -10.02 -21.15 6.95
C ALA A 36 -9.26 -22.06 5.95
N ASN A 37 -7.98 -21.80 5.68
CA ASN A 37 -7.21 -22.50 4.64
C ASN A 37 -6.10 -23.41 5.20
N GLY A 38 -6.32 -24.02 6.37
CA GLY A 38 -5.37 -25.00 6.93
C GLY A 38 -4.27 -24.40 7.81
N GLY A 39 -4.49 -23.20 8.36
CA GLY A 39 -3.69 -22.62 9.44
C GLY A 39 -2.21 -22.46 9.09
N GLY A 40 -1.36 -23.26 9.74
CA GLY A 40 0.08 -23.25 9.54
C GLY A 40 0.52 -23.59 8.10
N ALA A 41 -0.21 -24.48 7.41
CA ALA A 41 0.12 -24.82 6.02
C ALA A 41 -0.07 -23.63 5.07
N PHE A 42 -1.14 -22.85 5.28
CA PHE A 42 -1.37 -21.60 4.55
C PHE A 42 -0.22 -20.61 4.77
N LEU A 43 0.29 -20.48 5.99
CA LEU A 43 1.38 -19.56 6.32
C LEU A 43 2.66 -19.87 5.53
N VAL A 44 3.02 -21.15 5.36
CA VAL A 44 4.22 -21.54 4.61
C VAL A 44 4.11 -21.11 3.14
N ILE A 45 2.97 -21.39 2.50
CA ILE A 45 2.72 -20.99 1.11
C ILE A 45 2.67 -19.47 0.98
N TYR A 46 1.96 -18.80 1.90
CA TYR A 46 1.84 -17.35 1.96
C TYR A 46 3.22 -16.68 2.04
N LEU A 47 4.08 -17.12 2.95
CA LEU A 47 5.44 -16.60 3.09
C LEU A 47 6.28 -16.87 1.83
N GLY A 48 6.17 -18.06 1.23
CA GLY A 48 6.81 -18.36 -0.04
C GLY A 48 6.43 -17.36 -1.14
N LEU A 49 5.15 -17.04 -1.28
CA LEU A 49 4.66 -16.05 -2.24
C LEU A 49 5.07 -14.61 -1.89
N VAL A 50 5.10 -14.26 -0.61
CA VAL A 50 5.55 -12.94 -0.15
C VAL A 50 7.02 -12.71 -0.50
N PHE A 51 7.91 -13.67 -0.20
CA PHE A 51 9.34 -13.53 -0.48
C PHE A 51 9.68 -13.59 -1.98
N THR A 52 8.88 -14.28 -2.79
CA THR A 52 9.12 -14.40 -4.23
C THR A 52 8.44 -13.29 -5.02
N ILE A 53 7.11 -13.24 -5.00
CA ILE A 53 6.33 -12.30 -5.83
C ILE A 53 6.24 -10.94 -5.14
N GLY A 54 5.83 -10.92 -3.86
CA GLY A 54 5.61 -9.67 -3.13
C GLY A 54 6.87 -8.81 -3.06
N LEU A 55 7.97 -9.39 -2.60
CA LEU A 55 9.25 -8.69 -2.46
C LEU A 55 9.80 -8.23 -3.81
N SER A 56 9.74 -9.08 -4.85
CA SER A 56 10.25 -8.72 -6.19
C SER A 56 9.49 -7.55 -6.79
N VAL A 57 8.16 -7.55 -6.71
CA VAL A 57 7.32 -6.45 -7.22
C VAL A 57 7.58 -5.16 -6.43
N MET A 58 7.62 -5.24 -5.10
CA MET A 58 7.89 -4.06 -4.25
C MET A 58 9.26 -3.45 -4.55
N LEU A 59 10.30 -4.27 -4.72
CA LEU A 59 11.63 -3.79 -5.08
C LEU A 59 11.65 -3.13 -6.46
N ALA A 60 10.95 -3.71 -7.45
CA ALA A 60 10.83 -3.12 -8.77
C ALA A 60 10.16 -1.72 -8.71
N GLU A 61 9.06 -1.59 -7.97
CA GLU A 61 8.36 -0.31 -7.78
C GLU A 61 9.25 0.73 -7.08
N PHE A 62 10.00 0.32 -6.06
CA PHE A 62 10.95 1.20 -5.36
C PHE A 62 12.09 1.67 -6.27
N VAL A 63 12.66 0.78 -7.08
CA VAL A 63 13.72 1.12 -8.04
C VAL A 63 13.18 2.12 -9.08
N ILE A 64 12.02 1.84 -9.68
CA ILE A 64 11.39 2.74 -10.66
C ILE A 64 11.08 4.11 -10.04
N GLY A 65 10.52 4.14 -8.83
CA GLY A 65 10.24 5.38 -8.10
C GLY A 65 11.49 6.22 -7.83
N ARG A 66 12.57 5.58 -7.35
CA ARG A 66 13.84 6.25 -7.04
C ARG A 66 14.58 6.73 -8.28
N MET A 67 14.64 5.93 -9.34
CA MET A 67 15.32 6.31 -10.60
C MET A 67 14.55 7.38 -11.38
N SER A 68 13.22 7.35 -11.31
CA SER A 68 12.39 8.30 -12.05
C SER A 68 12.31 9.66 -11.36
N GLU A 69 12.32 9.70 -10.02
CA GLU A 69 12.03 10.87 -9.19
C GLU A 69 10.75 11.59 -9.65
N LYS A 70 9.76 10.81 -10.09
CA LYS A 70 8.46 11.29 -10.60
C LYS A 70 7.31 10.66 -9.82
N ASN A 71 6.09 11.15 -10.06
CA ASN A 71 4.87 10.46 -9.61
C ASN A 71 4.61 9.22 -10.48
N ALA A 72 3.64 8.37 -10.14
CA ALA A 72 3.38 7.12 -10.85
C ALA A 72 3.24 7.30 -12.38
N ILE A 73 2.43 8.26 -12.82
CA ILE A 73 2.21 8.56 -14.25
C ILE A 73 3.53 8.99 -14.94
N GLY A 74 4.25 9.94 -14.32
CA GLY A 74 5.51 10.44 -14.86
C GLY A 74 6.66 9.42 -14.80
N ALA A 75 6.61 8.48 -13.86
CA ALA A 75 7.57 7.38 -13.73
C ALA A 75 7.44 6.43 -14.92
N PHE A 76 6.23 5.99 -15.25
CA PHE A 76 5.98 5.16 -16.44
C PHE A 76 6.25 5.91 -17.75
N ALA A 77 5.99 7.22 -17.80
CA ALA A 77 6.36 8.06 -18.94
C ALA A 77 7.87 8.12 -19.17
N LYS A 78 8.67 8.21 -18.09
CA LYS A 78 10.14 8.22 -18.17
C LYS A 78 10.72 6.83 -18.44
N LEU A 79 10.09 5.78 -17.92
CA LEU A 79 10.59 4.41 -18.03
C LEU A 79 10.52 3.88 -19.46
N LYS A 80 9.37 4.02 -20.13
CA LYS A 80 9.17 3.58 -21.51
C LYS A 80 8.41 4.57 -22.38
N GLY A 81 7.53 5.38 -21.80
CA GLY A 81 6.71 6.32 -22.57
C GLY A 81 5.64 5.62 -23.41
N GLY A 82 5.13 6.30 -24.43
CA GLY A 82 4.02 5.79 -25.25
C GLY A 82 2.75 5.59 -24.44
N LEU A 83 2.19 4.38 -24.46
CA LEU A 83 0.95 4.03 -23.75
C LEU A 83 1.17 3.61 -22.27
N TRP A 84 2.43 3.49 -21.81
CA TRP A 84 2.73 3.09 -20.43
C TRP A 84 2.24 4.05 -19.33
N PRO A 85 2.20 5.38 -19.53
CA PRO A 85 1.61 6.31 -18.54
C PRO A 85 0.17 6.00 -18.19
N ILE A 86 -0.59 5.36 -19.09
CA ILE A 86 -1.99 4.96 -18.87
C ILE A 86 -2.10 4.00 -17.67
N ILE A 87 -1.14 3.09 -17.51
CA ILE A 87 -1.08 2.19 -16.35
C ILE A 87 -0.93 2.98 -15.05
N GLY A 88 -0.08 4.02 -15.07
CA GLY A 88 0.07 4.94 -13.94
C GLY A 88 -1.23 5.69 -13.62
N VAL A 89 -2.00 6.09 -14.64
CA VAL A 89 -3.31 6.74 -14.46
C VAL A 89 -4.28 5.79 -13.79
N PHE A 90 -4.37 4.54 -14.26
CA PHE A 90 -5.22 3.52 -13.63
C PHE A 90 -4.81 3.24 -12.19
N GLY A 91 -3.51 3.18 -11.88
CA GLY A 91 -3.03 3.02 -10.51
C GLY A 91 -3.47 4.16 -9.58
N VAL A 92 -3.35 5.41 -10.04
CA VAL A 92 -3.80 6.58 -9.27
C VAL A 92 -5.33 6.59 -9.12
N ALA A 93 -6.07 6.28 -10.18
CA ALA A 93 -7.54 6.19 -10.13
C ALA A 93 -8.01 5.09 -9.18
N ALA A 94 -7.39 3.91 -9.20
CA ALA A 94 -7.68 2.83 -8.28
C ALA A 94 -7.41 3.23 -6.82
N ALA A 95 -6.26 3.87 -6.55
CA ALA A 95 -5.94 4.38 -5.22
C ALA A 95 -6.97 5.39 -4.72
N PHE A 96 -7.44 6.29 -5.59
CA PHE A 96 -8.49 7.25 -5.27
C PHE A 96 -9.83 6.58 -4.95
N ILE A 97 -10.24 5.57 -5.72
CA ILE A 97 -11.47 4.81 -5.46
C ILE A 97 -11.37 4.07 -4.12
N ILE A 98 -10.25 3.40 -3.86
CA ILE A 98 -9.99 2.70 -2.59
C ILE A 98 -10.06 3.69 -1.41
N LEU A 99 -9.52 4.89 -1.57
CA LEU A 99 -9.56 5.92 -0.52
C LEU A 99 -11.00 6.30 -0.13
N SER A 100 -11.94 6.33 -1.08
CA SER A 100 -13.34 6.65 -0.78
C SER A 100 -13.98 5.61 0.15
N PHE A 101 -13.74 4.32 -0.11
CA PHE A 101 -14.16 3.22 0.76
C PHE A 101 -13.47 3.28 2.13
N TYR A 102 -12.14 3.45 2.15
CA TYR A 102 -11.36 3.48 3.41
C TYR A 102 -11.73 4.68 4.29
N SER A 103 -12.13 5.81 3.70
CA SER A 103 -12.56 6.99 4.45
C SER A 103 -13.83 6.72 5.27
N VAL A 104 -14.77 5.94 4.73
CA VAL A 104 -16.00 5.55 5.46
C VAL A 104 -15.66 4.66 6.65
N VAL A 105 -14.80 3.65 6.45
CA VAL A 105 -14.40 2.73 7.53
C VAL A 105 -13.61 3.46 8.62
N ALA A 106 -12.75 4.42 8.24
CA ALA A 106 -12.08 5.29 9.20
C ALA A 106 -13.08 6.12 10.00
N GLY A 107 -14.12 6.65 9.35
CA GLY A 107 -15.22 7.37 10.00
C GLY A 107 -15.95 6.51 11.05
N TRP A 108 -16.27 5.26 10.72
CA TRP A 108 -16.85 4.32 11.70
C TRP A 108 -15.89 4.07 12.86
N THR A 109 -14.60 3.86 12.58
CA THR A 109 -13.59 3.60 13.61
C THR A 109 -13.53 4.75 14.62
N ILE A 110 -13.51 6.01 14.15
CA ILE A 110 -13.53 7.19 15.01
C ILE A 110 -14.85 7.28 15.78
N SER A 111 -15.99 7.03 15.13
CA SER A 111 -17.30 7.05 15.79
C SER A 111 -17.38 6.03 16.94
N TYR A 112 -16.95 4.79 16.70
CA TYR A 112 -16.91 3.74 17.72
C TYR A 112 -15.89 4.04 18.82
N MET A 113 -14.76 4.67 18.50
CA MET A 113 -13.80 5.11 19.51
C MET A 113 -14.43 6.13 20.47
N ILE A 114 -15.11 7.15 19.94
CA ILE A 114 -15.81 8.14 20.76
C ILE A 114 -16.88 7.47 21.63
N LYS A 115 -17.74 6.65 21.02
CA LYS A 115 -18.78 5.88 21.72
C LYS A 115 -18.23 5.03 22.85
N SER A 116 -17.09 4.37 22.63
CA SER A 116 -16.44 3.52 23.64
C SER A 116 -15.94 4.33 24.84
N VAL A 117 -15.53 5.59 24.63
CA VAL A 117 -15.11 6.50 25.71
C VAL A 117 -16.32 7.14 26.40
N THR A 118 -17.39 7.47 25.67
CA THR A 118 -18.58 8.12 26.22
C THR A 118 -19.61 7.14 26.81
N GLY A 119 -19.47 5.83 26.57
CA GLY A 119 -20.39 4.79 27.04
C GLY A 119 -21.76 4.81 26.36
N ALA A 120 -21.85 5.37 25.15
CA ALA A 120 -23.10 5.59 24.40
C ALA A 120 -23.18 4.72 23.12
#